data_AF-A0A2V6Z0G8-F1
#
_entry.id   AF-A0A2V6Z0G8-F1
#
_cell.length_a   1.000
_cell.length_b   1.000
_cell.length_c   1.000
_cell.angle_alpha   90.00
_cell.angle_beta   90.00
_cell.angle_gamma   90.00
#
_symmetry.space_group_name_H-M   'P 1'
#
loop_
_entity.id
_entity.type
_entity.pdbx_description
1 polymer ?
#
loop_
_entity_poly.entity_id
_entity_poly.type
_entity_poly.pdbx_seq_one_letter_code
_entity_poly.pdbx_strand_id
1 'polypeptide(L)'
;MSMIFPLALPLALGLFLLLLVVLVFVVELGILRYAYRKIGVPARYMFVVMLLSLLGSHVNIPLYAMPVERLLPAQNVVVFGRAYVAPPLQEDGVTMIAINVGGALLPLILSLYLFLRSSVRWRMLLGIAVVAAIVHSLAQIVPGVGIAVPMIGPPLAAAAVGLVLAFRQAPP
;
A
#
# COMPACT_ATOMS: atom_id res chain seq x y z
N MET A 1 -8.56 -27.55 20.85
CA MET A 1 -7.91 -26.57 19.95
C MET A 1 -6.43 -26.95 19.75
N SER A 2 -6.16 -28.16 19.24
CA SER A 2 -4.81 -28.78 19.33
C SER A 2 -4.38 -29.63 18.12
N MET A 3 -5.21 -29.79 17.08
CA MET A 3 -4.88 -30.61 15.90
C MET A 3 -4.43 -29.83 14.65
N ILE A 4 -4.45 -28.49 14.69
CA ILE A 4 -4.06 -27.65 13.53
C ILE A 4 -2.54 -27.42 13.48
N PHE A 5 -1.88 -27.40 14.64
CA PHE A 5 -0.45 -27.08 14.78
C PHE A 5 0.54 -28.04 14.10
N PRO A 6 0.38 -29.38 14.13
CA PRO A 6 1.40 -30.29 13.58
C PRO A 6 1.43 -30.27 12.04
N LEU A 7 0.33 -29.91 11.38
CA LEU A 7 0.26 -29.79 9.91
C LEU A 7 0.56 -28.36 9.42
N ALA A 8 0.25 -27.34 10.23
CA ALA A 8 0.46 -25.95 9.87
C ALA A 8 1.94 -25.62 9.63
N LEU A 9 2.86 -26.14 10.45
CA LEU A 9 4.29 -25.85 10.32
C LEU A 9 4.91 -26.47 9.05
N PRO A 10 4.71 -27.77 8.74
CA PRO A 10 5.16 -28.34 7.46
C PRO A 10 4.54 -27.65 6.24
N LEU A 11 3.26 -27.28 6.32
CA LEU A 11 2.57 -26.62 5.21
C LEU A 11 3.09 -25.20 4.98
N ALA A 12 3.28 -24.42 6.05
CA ALA A 12 3.86 -23.09 5.99
C ALA A 12 5.31 -23.12 5.48
N LEU A 13 6.10 -24.10 5.93
CA LEU A 13 7.47 -24.30 5.45
C LEU A 13 7.49 -24.72 3.98
N GLY A 14 6.60 -25.64 3.57
CA GLY A 14 6.45 -26.05 2.17
C GLY A 14 6.05 -24.88 1.28
N LEU A 15 5.09 -24.06 1.71
CA LEU A 15 4.69 -22.85 0.99
C LEU A 15 5.84 -21.82 0.92
N PHE A 16 6.56 -21.61 2.02
CA PHE A 16 7.73 -20.73 2.04
C PHE A 16 8.81 -21.19 1.05
N LEU A 17 9.15 -22.48 1.06
CA LEU A 17 10.13 -23.05 0.13
C LEU A 17 9.65 -22.95 -1.33
N LEU A 18 8.36 -23.20 -1.60
CA LEU A 18 7.79 -23.02 -2.92
C LEU A 18 7.91 -21.56 -3.39
N LEU A 19 7.53 -20.60 -2.54
CA LEU A 19 7.66 -19.18 -2.84
C LEU A 19 9.12 -18.76 -3.05
N LEU A 20 10.05 -19.35 -2.29
CA LEU A 20 11.48 -19.13 -2.46
C LEU A 20 11.98 -19.66 -3.81
N VAL A 21 11.56 -20.86 -4.21
CA VAL A 21 11.89 -21.43 -5.53
C VAL A 21 11.32 -20.56 -6.66
N VAL A 22 10.07 -20.13 -6.54
CA VAL A 22 9.45 -19.19 -7.49
C VAL A 22 10.24 -17.89 -7.55
N LEU A 23 10.64 -17.33 -6.41
CA LEU A 23 11.45 -16.11 -6.35
C LEU A 23 12.80 -16.29 -7.05
N VAL A 24 13.54 -17.36 -6.75
CA VAL A 24 14.82 -17.68 -7.40
C VAL A 24 14.62 -17.84 -8.90
N PHE A 25 13.58 -18.54 -9.32
CA PHE A 25 13.26 -18.73 -10.74
C PHE A 25 12.96 -17.40 -11.45
N VAL A 26 12.18 -16.50 -10.83
CA VAL A 26 11.90 -15.16 -11.38
C VAL A 26 13.17 -14.31 -11.51
N VAL A 27 14.10 -14.45 -10.56
CA VAL A 27 15.40 -13.76 -10.60
C VAL A 27 16.31 -14.34 -11.70
N GLU A 28 16.44 -15.67 -11.77
CA GLU A 28 17.27 -16.39 -12.75
C GLU A 28 16.78 -16.20 -14.20
N LEU A 29 15.46 -16.19 -14.42
CA LEU A 29 14.88 -15.84 -15.73
C LEU A 29 15.13 -14.38 -16.14
N GLY A 30 15.73 -13.57 -15.27
CA GLY A 30 16.02 -12.17 -15.55
C GLY A 30 14.75 -11.33 -15.74
N ILE A 31 13.57 -11.82 -15.34
CA ILE A 31 12.30 -11.11 -15.43
C ILE A 31 12.40 -9.78 -14.66
N LEU A 32 13.01 -9.83 -13.49
CA LEU A 32 13.24 -8.65 -12.66
C LEU A 32 14.16 -7.64 -13.37
N ARG A 33 15.23 -8.14 -14.01
CA ARG A 33 16.16 -7.31 -14.80
C ARG A 33 15.51 -6.75 -16.06
N TYR A 34 14.61 -7.50 -16.68
CA TYR A 34 13.82 -7.09 -17.84
C TYR A 34 12.84 -5.99 -17.45
N ALA A 35 12.07 -6.19 -16.38
CA ALA A 35 11.12 -5.21 -15.85
C ALA A 35 11.84 -3.89 -15.50
N TYR A 36 12.95 -3.94 -14.77
CA TYR A 36 13.73 -2.76 -14.41
C TYR A 36 14.24 -2.00 -15.63
N ARG A 37 14.77 -2.71 -16.63
CA ARG A 37 15.26 -2.09 -17.86
C ARG A 37 14.13 -1.48 -18.69
N LYS A 38 12.98 -2.14 -18.74
CA LYS A 38 11.80 -1.70 -19.50
C LYS A 38 11.13 -0.47 -18.88
N ILE A 39 11.24 -0.29 -17.57
CA ILE A 39 10.84 0.94 -16.85
C ILE A 39 11.68 2.14 -17.30
N GLY A 40 12.82 1.95 -17.96
CA GLY A 40 13.68 3.04 -18.44
C GLY A 40 14.64 3.57 -17.38
N VAL A 41 14.79 2.85 -16.26
CA VAL A 41 15.73 3.16 -15.18
C VAL A 41 16.75 2.02 -15.07
N PRO A 42 18.06 2.30 -15.15
CA PRO A 42 19.08 1.27 -14.95
C PRO A 42 18.88 0.48 -13.65
N ALA A 43 19.02 -0.85 -13.71
CA ALA A 43 18.74 -1.75 -12.58
C ALA A 43 19.49 -1.38 -11.28
N ARG A 44 20.70 -0.83 -11.40
CA ARG A 44 21.48 -0.33 -10.25
C ARG A 44 20.76 0.79 -9.51
N TYR A 45 20.14 1.73 -10.23
CA TYR A 45 19.38 2.81 -9.61
C TYR A 45 18.08 2.28 -8.99
N MET A 46 17.39 1.34 -9.64
CA MET A 46 16.20 0.70 -9.06
C MET A 46 16.52 -0.02 -7.75
N PHE A 47 17.67 -0.71 -7.68
CA PHE A 47 18.13 -1.33 -6.45
C PHE A 47 18.39 -0.31 -5.34
N VAL A 48 19.05 0.81 -5.66
CA VAL A 48 19.27 1.90 -4.70
C VAL A 48 17.93 2.51 -4.24
N VAL A 49 17.00 2.77 -5.16
CA VAL A 49 15.66 3.26 -4.82
C VAL A 49 14.93 2.28 -3.90
N MET A 50 15.02 0.97 -4.15
CA MET A 50 14.43 -0.06 -3.31
C MET A 50 15.03 -0.07 -1.90
N LEU A 51 16.36 0.00 -1.78
CA LEU A 51 17.05 0.10 -0.48
C LEU A 51 16.66 1.37 0.27
N LEU A 52 16.66 2.53 -0.40
CA LEU A 52 16.25 3.79 0.19
C LEU A 52 14.77 3.77 0.58
N SER A 53 13.92 3.08 -0.19
CA SER A 53 12.50 2.91 0.14
C SER A 53 12.32 2.04 1.38
N LEU A 54 13.11 0.97 1.52
CA LEU A 54 13.07 0.14 2.71
C LEU A 54 13.54 0.92 3.96
N LEU A 55 14.71 1.54 3.88
CA LEU A 55 15.27 2.31 5.01
C LEU A 55 14.41 3.53 5.34
N GLY A 56 13.91 4.24 4.33
CA GLY A 56 13.05 5.40 4.48
C GLY A 56 11.62 5.07 4.91
N SER A 57 11.20 3.80 4.88
CA SER A 57 9.84 3.40 5.29
C SER A 57 9.55 3.69 6.77
N HIS A 58 10.59 3.80 7.60
CA HIS A 58 10.46 4.15 9.01
C HIS A 58 10.32 5.66 9.25
N VAL A 59 10.46 6.48 8.21
CA VAL A 59 10.41 7.95 8.33
C VAL A 59 9.08 8.46 7.80
N ASN A 60 8.34 9.15 8.66
CA ASN A 60 7.09 9.84 8.31
C ASN A 60 7.30 11.35 8.44
N ILE A 61 7.04 12.08 7.36
CA ILE A 61 7.14 13.55 7.33
C ILE A 61 5.74 14.12 7.61
N PRO A 62 5.54 14.86 8.70
CA PRO A 62 4.26 15.49 8.97
C PRO A 62 3.97 16.56 7.91
N LEU A 63 2.77 16.52 7.32
CA LEU A 63 2.32 17.50 6.33
C LEU A 63 1.46 18.58 6.99
N TYR A 64 0.41 18.17 7.70
CA TYR A 64 -0.48 19.07 8.41
C TYR A 64 -1.31 18.31 9.45
N ALA A 65 -1.87 19.06 10.39
CA ALA A 65 -2.80 18.58 11.39
C ALA A 65 -4.22 19.03 11.03
N MET A 66 -5.21 18.14 11.16
CA MET A 66 -6.62 18.47 10.97
C MET A 66 -7.41 18.18 12.25
N PRO A 67 -8.31 19.07 12.67
CA PRO A 67 -9.26 18.76 13.73
C PRO A 67 -10.22 17.67 13.22
N VAL A 68 -10.53 16.71 14.07
CA VAL A 68 -11.45 15.61 13.75
C VAL A 68 -12.32 15.34 14.96
N GLU A 69 -13.62 15.25 14.73
CA GLU A 69 -14.56 14.78 15.76
C GLU A 69 -14.24 13.34 16.09
N ARG A 70 -13.81 13.10 17.33
CA ARG A 70 -13.56 11.75 17.83
C ARG A 70 -14.74 11.35 18.71
N LEU A 71 -15.50 10.35 18.26
CA LEU A 71 -16.55 9.74 19.07
C LEU A 71 -15.88 8.81 20.07
N LEU A 72 -15.90 9.18 21.36
CA LEU A 72 -15.54 8.24 22.41
C LEU A 72 -16.64 7.20 22.56
N PRO A 73 -16.29 5.91 22.76
CA PRO A 73 -17.30 4.89 23.03
C PRO A 73 -18.10 5.24 24.30
N ALA A 74 -19.38 4.86 24.32
CA ALA A 74 -20.25 5.09 25.47
C ALA A 74 -19.62 4.47 26.73
N GLN A 75 -19.45 5.29 27.77
CA GLN A 75 -18.78 4.87 29.00
C GLN A 75 -19.83 4.51 30.06
N ASN A 76 -19.59 3.43 30.79
CA ASN A 76 -20.41 3.08 31.95
C ASN A 76 -19.96 3.93 33.14
N VAL A 77 -20.81 4.89 33.53
CA VAL A 77 -20.54 5.77 34.66
C VAL A 77 -21.43 5.34 35.83
N VAL A 78 -20.81 5.11 36.99
CA VAL A 78 -21.55 4.78 38.22
C VAL A 78 -21.91 6.07 38.93
N VAL A 79 -23.21 6.34 39.05
CA VAL A 79 -23.75 7.50 39.76
C VAL A 79 -24.65 6.97 40.86
N PHE A 80 -24.34 7.30 42.12
CA PHE A 80 -25.05 6.79 43.31
C PHE A 80 -25.18 5.24 43.36
N GLY A 81 -24.14 4.50 42.96
CA GLY A 81 -24.13 3.04 43.02
C GLY A 81 -24.94 2.31 41.94
N ARG A 82 -25.52 3.03 40.97
CA ARG A 82 -26.12 2.44 39.76
C ARG A 82 -25.26 2.76 38.54
N ALA A 83 -25.04 1.74 37.70
CA ALA A 83 -24.36 1.91 36.43
C ALA A 83 -25.32 2.52 35.40
N TYR A 84 -24.93 3.64 34.80
CA TYR A 84 -25.63 4.29 33.69
C TYR A 84 -24.72 4.31 32.47
N VAL A 85 -25.28 4.13 31.28
CA VAL A 85 -24.56 4.31 30.01
C VAL A 85 -24.58 5.80 29.68
N ALA A 86 -23.45 6.48 29.82
CA ALA A 86 -23.33 7.87 29.42
C ALA A 86 -23.37 7.98 27.89
N PRO A 87 -24.03 8.99 27.31
CA PRO A 87 -23.96 9.26 25.87
C PRO A 87 -22.50 9.38 25.43
N PRO A 88 -22.16 8.95 24.20
CA PRO A 88 -20.80 9.10 23.67
C PRO A 88 -20.40 10.57 23.70
N LEU A 89 -19.27 10.88 24.36
CA LEU A 89 -18.70 12.21 24.34
C LEU A 89 -18.01 12.47 22.99
N GLN A 90 -18.31 13.62 22.39
CA GLN A 90 -17.55 14.17 21.28
C GLN A 90 -16.37 14.93 21.88
N GLU A 91 -15.16 14.45 21.62
CA GLU A 91 -13.94 15.21 21.90
C GLU A 91 -13.35 15.76 20.60
N ASP A 92 -12.88 17.00 20.68
CA ASP A 92 -12.09 17.62 19.62
C ASP A 92 -10.73 16.91 19.56
N GLY A 93 -10.59 15.99 18.62
CA GLY A 93 -9.34 15.31 18.32
C GLY A 93 -8.51 16.06 17.28
N VAL A 94 -7.21 15.81 17.27
CA VAL A 94 -6.33 16.24 16.17
C VAL A 94 -5.74 15.01 15.51
N THR A 95 -5.91 14.89 14.19
CA THR A 95 -5.24 13.88 13.38
C THR A 95 -4.09 14.53 12.61
N MET A 96 -2.87 14.01 12.82
CA MET A 96 -1.71 14.41 12.02
C MET A 96 -1.66 13.59 10.74
N ILE A 97 -1.70 14.28 9.61
CA ILE A 97 -1.46 13.69 8.29
C ILE A 97 0.03 13.78 8.00
N ALA A 98 0.65 12.63 7.76
CA ALA A 98 2.06 12.50 7.41
C ALA A 98 2.21 11.70 6.12
N ILE A 99 3.28 11.98 5.37
CA ILE A 99 3.68 11.19 4.20
C ILE A 99 4.87 10.30 4.56
N ASN A 100 4.77 9.02 4.21
CA ASN A 100 5.86 8.08 4.40
C ASN A 100 6.96 8.29 3.35
N VAL A 101 8.21 8.39 3.78
CA VAL A 101 9.33 8.66 2.85
C VAL A 101 9.54 7.48 1.90
N GLY A 102 9.62 6.27 2.45
CA GLY A 102 9.93 5.08 1.67
C GLY A 102 8.76 4.53 0.86
N GLY A 103 7.59 4.49 1.46
CA GLY A 103 6.38 3.88 0.91
C GLY A 103 5.50 4.82 0.08
N ALA A 104 5.71 6.14 0.13
CA ALA A 104 4.90 7.10 -0.63
C ALA A 104 5.74 8.14 -1.39
N LEU A 105 6.64 8.84 -0.71
CA LEU A 105 7.38 9.95 -1.33
C LEU A 105 8.37 9.47 -2.41
N LEU A 106 9.21 8.48 -2.12
CA LEU A 106 10.15 7.93 -3.09
C LEU A 106 9.43 7.30 -4.30
N PRO A 107 8.39 6.46 -4.14
CA PRO A 107 7.57 5.98 -5.25
C PRO A 107 6.94 7.09 -6.09
N LEU A 108 6.47 8.17 -5.46
CA LEU A 108 5.89 9.32 -6.14
C LEU A 108 6.94 10.05 -7.00
N ILE A 109 8.13 10.30 -6.45
CA ILE A 109 9.24 10.93 -7.17
C ILE A 109 9.65 10.07 -8.38
N LEU A 110 9.77 8.76 -8.20
CA LEU A 110 10.08 7.84 -9.29
C LEU A 110 9.00 7.87 -10.37
N SER A 111 7.71 7.82 -9.98
CA SER A 111 6.59 7.89 -10.91
C SER A 111 6.57 9.21 -11.68
N LEU A 112 6.86 10.32 -11.02
CA LEU A 112 6.96 11.64 -11.65
C LEU A 112 8.14 11.72 -12.63
N TYR A 113 9.31 11.19 -12.26
CA TYR A 113 10.46 11.10 -13.15
C TYR A 113 10.12 10.34 -14.45
N LEU A 114 9.46 9.19 -14.32
CA LEU A 114 9.03 8.37 -15.46
C LEU A 114 7.99 9.11 -16.30
N PHE A 115 7.03 9.77 -15.67
CA PHE A 115 6.01 10.57 -16.34
C PHE A 115 6.62 11.69 -17.19
N LEU A 116 7.57 12.44 -16.64
CA LEU A 116 8.22 13.55 -17.34
C LEU A 116 9.05 13.09 -18.56
N ARG A 117 9.62 11.88 -18.50
CA ARG A 117 10.38 11.27 -19.60
C ARG A 117 9.55 10.47 -20.59
N SER A 118 8.28 10.24 -20.30
CA SER A 118 7.39 9.45 -21.15
C SER A 118 6.77 10.30 -22.28
N SER A 119 6.61 9.69 -23.45
CA SER A 119 5.83 10.26 -24.57
C SER A 119 4.34 9.93 -24.47
N VAL A 120 3.94 8.98 -23.61
CA VAL A 120 2.55 8.51 -23.45
C VAL A 120 1.86 9.05 -22.20
N ARG A 121 2.20 10.29 -21.79
CA ARG A 121 1.72 10.94 -20.56
C ARG A 121 0.19 10.91 -20.40
N TRP A 122 -0.54 11.16 -21.48
CA TRP A 122 -2.00 11.10 -21.47
C TRP A 122 -2.54 9.74 -21.00
N ARG A 123 -1.96 8.63 -21.48
CA ARG A 123 -2.37 7.27 -21.06
C ARG A 123 -2.01 7.02 -19.60
N MET A 124 -0.88 7.56 -19.13
CA MET A 124 -0.51 7.49 -17.72
C MET A 124 -1.50 8.23 -16.84
N LEU A 125 -1.91 9.45 -17.21
CA LEU A 125 -2.93 10.22 -16.48
C LEU A 125 -4.27 9.49 -16.45
N LEU A 126 -4.69 8.92 -17.59
CA LEU A 126 -5.90 8.11 -17.66
C LEU A 126 -5.80 6.88 -16.74
N GLY A 127 -4.65 6.19 -16.76
CA GLY A 127 -4.38 5.06 -15.88
C GLY A 127 -4.43 5.43 -14.41
N ILE A 128 -3.81 6.55 -14.03
CA ILE A 128 -3.87 7.09 -12.66
C ILE A 128 -5.32 7.39 -12.26
N ALA A 129 -6.10 8.05 -13.12
CA ALA A 129 -7.48 8.39 -12.83
C ALA A 129 -8.36 7.15 -12.64
N VAL A 130 -8.24 6.15 -13.52
CA VAL A 130 -9.02 4.91 -13.43
C VAL A 130 -8.63 4.10 -12.19
N VAL A 131 -7.32 3.92 -11.94
CA VAL A 131 -6.83 3.19 -10.76
C VAL A 131 -7.25 3.92 -9.48
N ALA A 132 -7.14 5.24 -9.44
CA ALA A 132 -7.56 6.04 -8.29
C ALA A 132 -9.07 5.87 -8.02
N ALA A 133 -9.92 5.88 -9.05
CA ALA A 133 -11.36 5.66 -8.90
C ALA A 133 -11.66 4.25 -8.34
N ILE A 134 -10.99 3.22 -8.84
CA ILE A 134 -11.13 1.84 -8.33
C ILE A 134 -10.68 1.78 -6.87
N VAL A 135 -9.48 2.26 -6.55
CA VAL A 135 -8.92 2.22 -5.19
C VAL A 135 -9.78 3.01 -4.21
N HIS A 136 -10.30 4.17 -4.63
CA HIS A 136 -11.21 4.97 -3.84
C HIS A 136 -12.53 4.22 -3.55
N SER A 137 -13.10 3.53 -4.54
CA SER A 137 -14.33 2.73 -4.34
C SER A 137 -14.13 1.53 -3.40
N LEU A 138 -12.89 1.06 -3.25
CA LEU A 138 -12.52 -0.03 -2.35
C LEU A 138 -12.08 0.46 -0.96
N ALA A 139 -11.89 1.76 -0.79
CA ALA A 139 -11.37 2.34 0.44
C ALA A 139 -12.46 2.46 1.50
N GLN A 140 -12.10 2.13 2.73
CA GLN A 140 -12.97 2.28 3.90
C GLN A 140 -12.23 3.06 4.99
N ILE A 141 -12.94 3.97 5.66
CA ILE A 141 -12.40 4.67 6.82
C ILE A 141 -12.62 3.77 8.03
N VAL A 142 -11.53 3.25 8.59
CA VAL A 142 -11.54 2.39 9.77
C VAL A 142 -11.10 3.21 10.98
N PRO A 143 -11.96 3.41 12.00
CA PRO A 143 -11.61 4.17 13.19
C PRO A 143 -10.35 3.64 13.88
N GLY A 144 -9.42 4.54 14.21
CA GLY A 144 -8.14 4.19 14.82
C GLY A 144 -7.08 3.61 13.87
N VAL A 145 -7.44 3.29 12.62
CA VAL A 145 -6.51 2.77 11.59
C VAL A 145 -6.33 3.77 10.44
N GLY A 146 -7.38 4.53 10.09
CA GLY A 146 -7.38 5.47 8.98
C GLY A 146 -8.01 4.88 7.71
N ILE A 147 -7.49 5.24 6.54
CA ILE A 147 -8.01 4.74 5.26
C ILE A 147 -7.42 3.36 4.98
N ALA A 148 -8.27 2.33 5.01
CA ALA A 148 -7.91 0.96 4.69
C ALA A 148 -8.37 0.60 3.27
N VAL A 149 -7.54 -0.15 2.56
CA VAL A 149 -7.83 -0.69 1.22
C VAL A 149 -7.38 -2.14 1.18
N PRO A 150 -8.09 -3.06 0.49
CA PRO A 150 -7.62 -4.43 0.28
C PRO A 150 -6.22 -4.45 -0.37
N MET A 151 -5.24 -5.08 0.28
CA MET A 151 -3.82 -5.03 -0.12
C MET A 151 -3.56 -5.38 -1.59
N ILE A 152 -4.27 -6.37 -2.12
CA ILE A 152 -4.08 -6.88 -3.49
C ILE A 152 -4.88 -6.06 -4.53
N GLY A 153 -5.89 -5.30 -4.10
CA GLY A 153 -6.77 -4.53 -4.98
C GLY A 153 -6.03 -3.51 -5.85
N PRO A 154 -5.30 -2.54 -5.25
CA PRO A 154 -4.56 -1.53 -6.01
C PRO A 154 -3.52 -2.10 -6.99
N PRO A 155 -2.65 -3.06 -6.59
CA PRO A 155 -1.69 -3.65 -7.52
C PRO A 155 -2.34 -4.38 -8.71
N LEU A 156 -3.41 -5.15 -8.49
CA LEU A 156 -4.12 -5.83 -9.58
C LEU A 156 -4.82 -4.84 -10.51
N ALA A 157 -5.48 -3.82 -9.96
CA ALA A 157 -6.11 -2.77 -10.75
C ALA A 157 -5.07 -2.05 -11.61
N ALA A 158 -3.92 -1.67 -11.03
CA ALA A 158 -2.83 -1.03 -11.75
C ALA A 158 -2.27 -1.91 -12.88
N ALA A 159 -2.06 -3.20 -12.63
CA ALA A 159 -1.60 -4.15 -13.64
C ALA A 159 -2.60 -4.30 -14.79
N ALA A 160 -3.88 -4.53 -14.47
CA ALA A 160 -4.94 -4.70 -15.47
C ALA A 160 -5.13 -3.44 -16.33
N VAL A 161 -5.24 -2.27 -15.70
CA VAL A 161 -5.37 -0.99 -16.41
C VAL A 161 -4.13 -0.70 -17.25
N GLY A 162 -2.94 -0.97 -16.72
CA GLY A 162 -1.67 -0.84 -17.45
C GLY A 162 -1.62 -1.74 -18.70
N LEU A 163 -2.04 -3.00 -18.59
CA LEU A 163 -2.10 -3.94 -19.72
C LEU A 163 -3.08 -3.46 -20.79
N VAL A 164 -4.24 -2.92 -20.41
CA VAL A 164 -5.23 -2.40 -21.36
C VAL A 164 -4.70 -1.15 -22.07
N LEU A 165 -4.16 -0.17 -21.33
CA LEU A 165 -3.74 1.12 -21.89
C LEU A 165 -2.41 1.05 -22.65
N ALA A 166 -1.55 0.09 -22.30
CA ALA A 166 -0.21 -0.07 -22.86
C ALA A 166 0.03 -1.47 -23.45
N PHE A 167 -1.02 -2.16 -23.94
CA PHE A 167 -0.95 -3.54 -24.45
C PHE A 167 0.23 -3.79 -25.40
N ARG A 168 0.42 -2.90 -26.39
CA ARG A 168 1.53 -3.02 -27.38
C ARG A 168 2.93 -2.83 -26.79
N GLN A 169 3.02 -2.32 -25.56
CA GLN A 169 4.25 -2.05 -24.82
C GLN A 169 4.38 -2.99 -23.61
N ALA A 170 3.42 -3.89 -23.39
CA ALA A 170 3.43 -4.82 -22.27
C ALA A 170 4.66 -5.75 -22.34
N PRO A 171 5.24 -6.17 -21.19
CA PRO A 171 6.13 -7.33 -21.13
C PRO A 171 5.49 -8.55 -21.81
N PRO A 172 6.28 -9.42 -22.50
CA PRO A 172 5.79 -10.70 -22.98
C PRO A 172 5.34 -11.61 -21.82
#